data_AF-A0A9W8GAY6-F1
#
_entry.id   AF-A0A9W8GAY6-F1
#
_cell.length_a   1.000
_cell.length_b   1.000
_cell.length_c   1.000
_cell.angle_alpha   90.00
_cell.angle_beta   90.00
_cell.angle_gamma   90.00
#
_symmetry.space_group_name_H-M   'P 1'
#
loop_
_entity.id
_entity.type
_entity.pdbx_description
1 polymer ?
#
loop_
_entity_poly.entity_id
_entity_poly.type
_entity_poly.pdbx_seq_one_letter_code
_entity_poly.pdbx_strand_id
1 'polypeptide(L)'
;YAWAALCLSASGLCRSNGILYAGFFVWDLVVCSDAWRGRHYAALAIQAVRAAVLVAVSTLGFAAFQAYGHRTFCQPPAEAAAAPRPYCHSALSTVYGFVQAEYWDVGFLKYYTVQQLPNFALAAPMVALSLAGLYTYAAYDPLRVATLGWRQRRAVADGKVPLAAAFFRPELLPHAYLWALLLAVATTTMHVQVVTRFFSSVPVVFWFAAHAATGGGWWQQRAVVGCFVAYGLAGVVLFSNFFPPA
;
A
#
# COMPACT_ATOMS: atom_id res chain seq x y z
N TYR A 1 -3.47 -20.08 -2.08
CA TYR A 1 -4.54 -19.05 -2.07
C TYR A 1 -5.39 -19.04 -0.82
N ALA A 2 -6.05 -20.14 -0.42
CA ALA A 2 -6.96 -20.14 0.73
C ALA A 2 -6.31 -19.64 2.03
N TRP A 3 -5.11 -20.14 2.36
CA TRP A 3 -4.40 -19.69 3.56
C TRP A 3 -4.00 -18.21 3.50
N ALA A 4 -3.54 -17.73 2.35
CA ALA A 4 -3.27 -16.32 2.14
C ALA A 4 -4.53 -15.46 2.30
N ALA A 5 -5.69 -15.90 1.79
CA ALA A 5 -6.94 -15.16 1.93
C ALA A 5 -7.39 -15.08 3.39
N LEU A 6 -7.22 -16.16 4.17
CA LEU A 6 -7.50 -16.17 5.60
C LEU A 6 -6.56 -15.24 6.38
N CYS A 7 -5.26 -15.26 6.08
CA CYS A 7 -4.29 -14.33 6.69
C CYS A 7 -4.60 -12.86 6.37
N LEU A 8 -5.02 -12.57 5.12
CA LEU A 8 -5.45 -11.21 4.73
C LEU A 8 -6.76 -10.80 5.39
N SER A 9 -7.68 -11.75 5.58
CA SER A 9 -8.90 -11.52 6.36
C SER A 9 -8.57 -11.15 7.80
N ALA A 10 -7.66 -11.91 8.44
CA ALA A 10 -7.20 -11.62 9.80
C ALA A 10 -6.51 -10.25 9.89
N SER A 11 -5.72 -9.85 8.87
CA SER A 11 -5.10 -8.52 8.87
C SER A 11 -6.14 -7.39 8.75
N GLY A 12 -7.22 -7.61 8.01
CA GLY A 12 -8.35 -6.70 7.88
C GLY A 12 -9.11 -6.42 9.18
N LEU A 13 -9.02 -7.30 10.19
CA LEU A 13 -9.54 -7.06 11.54
C LEU A 13 -8.71 -6.02 12.31
N CYS A 14 -7.42 -5.91 12.00
CA CYS A 14 -6.50 -5.02 12.69
C CYS A 14 -6.33 -3.67 11.96
N ARG A 15 -6.30 -3.68 10.63
CA ARG A 15 -6.10 -2.46 9.82
C ARG A 15 -6.88 -2.51 8.51
N SER A 16 -7.55 -1.40 8.19
CA SER A 16 -8.37 -1.25 6.99
C SER A 16 -7.60 -1.31 5.68
N ASN A 17 -6.32 -0.93 5.65
CA ASN A 17 -5.47 -1.00 4.46
C ASN A 17 -5.18 -2.44 4.00
N GLY A 18 -5.43 -3.45 4.84
CA GLY A 18 -5.28 -4.87 4.51
C GLY A 18 -6.13 -5.29 3.29
N ILE A 19 -7.27 -4.64 3.05
CA ILE A 19 -8.15 -4.95 1.93
C ILE A 19 -7.49 -4.73 0.55
N LEU A 20 -6.50 -3.83 0.46
CA LEU A 20 -5.82 -3.52 -0.79
C LEU A 20 -4.99 -4.70 -1.31
N TYR A 21 -4.54 -5.57 -0.42
CA TYR A 21 -3.79 -6.77 -0.78
C TYR A 21 -4.66 -7.84 -1.48
N ALA A 22 -5.98 -7.75 -1.40
CA ALA A 22 -6.89 -8.61 -2.16
C ALA A 22 -6.66 -8.51 -3.68
N GLY A 23 -6.14 -7.36 -4.14
CA GLY A 23 -5.76 -7.14 -5.54
C GLY A 23 -4.74 -8.14 -6.09
N PHE A 24 -3.90 -8.76 -5.23
CA PHE A 24 -2.96 -9.79 -5.68
C PHE A 24 -3.67 -11.06 -6.20
N PHE A 25 -4.84 -11.41 -5.67
CA PHE A 25 -5.62 -12.54 -6.20
C PHE A 25 -6.15 -12.24 -7.60
N VAL A 26 -6.63 -11.00 -7.82
CA VAL A 26 -7.09 -10.55 -9.14
C VAL A 26 -5.91 -10.51 -10.12
N TRP A 27 -4.77 -9.98 -9.68
CA TRP A 27 -3.57 -9.92 -10.49
C TRP A 27 -3.16 -11.30 -10.98
N ASP A 28 -2.99 -12.25 -10.06
CA ASP A 28 -2.46 -13.56 -10.38
C ASP A 28 -3.45 -14.43 -11.18
N LEU A 29 -4.73 -14.46 -10.78
CA LEU A 29 -5.72 -15.34 -11.41
C LEU A 29 -6.35 -14.75 -12.66
N VAL A 30 -6.44 -13.42 -12.80
CA VAL A 30 -7.13 -12.77 -13.92
C VAL A 30 -6.13 -12.06 -14.82
N VAL A 31 -5.26 -11.20 -14.29
CA VAL A 31 -4.35 -10.39 -15.14
C VAL A 31 -3.25 -11.25 -15.75
N CYS A 32 -2.61 -12.13 -14.96
CA CYS A 32 -1.54 -13.02 -15.42
C CYS A 32 -2.02 -14.32 -16.06
N SER A 33 -3.34 -14.48 -16.28
CA SER A 33 -3.88 -15.74 -16.79
C SER A 33 -3.42 -16.06 -18.22
N ASP A 34 -2.93 -17.29 -18.42
CA ASP A 34 -2.62 -17.83 -19.75
C ASP A 34 -3.87 -18.00 -20.64
N ALA A 35 -5.06 -18.02 -20.04
CA ALA A 35 -6.32 -18.15 -20.76
C ALA A 35 -6.54 -17.01 -21.76
N TRP A 36 -5.94 -15.83 -21.53
CA TRP A 36 -5.96 -14.71 -22.46
C TRP A 36 -5.25 -15.01 -23.78
N ARG A 37 -4.16 -15.77 -23.76
CA ARG A 37 -3.38 -16.13 -24.97
C ARG A 37 -4.14 -17.13 -25.85
N GLY A 38 -4.78 -18.12 -25.23
CA GLY A 38 -5.57 -19.14 -25.93
C GLY A 38 -7.01 -18.76 -26.22
N ARG A 39 -7.48 -17.58 -25.79
CA ARG A 39 -8.91 -17.17 -25.82
C ARG A 39 -9.85 -18.18 -25.14
N HIS A 40 -9.39 -18.81 -24.07
CA HIS A 40 -10.15 -19.80 -23.31
C HIS A 40 -11.08 -19.12 -22.30
N TYR A 41 -12.17 -18.50 -22.79
CA TYR A 41 -13.06 -17.68 -21.96
C TYR A 41 -13.72 -18.43 -20.80
N ALA A 42 -13.99 -19.74 -20.96
CA ALA A 42 -14.55 -20.56 -19.88
C ALA A 42 -13.55 -20.70 -18.71
N ALA A 43 -12.27 -20.93 -19.01
CA ALA A 43 -11.22 -20.99 -17.99
C ALA A 43 -11.02 -19.64 -17.29
N LEU A 44 -11.07 -18.54 -18.05
CA LEU A 44 -11.02 -17.19 -17.51
C LEU A 44 -12.21 -16.90 -16.58
N ALA A 45 -13.42 -17.31 -16.96
CA ALA A 45 -14.61 -17.15 -16.11
C ALA A 45 -14.46 -17.91 -14.79
N ILE A 46 -13.97 -19.16 -14.82
CA ILE A 46 -13.70 -19.95 -13.61
C ILE A 46 -12.67 -19.27 -12.72
N GLN A 47 -11.58 -18.76 -13.31
CA GLN A 47 -10.54 -18.04 -12.57
C GLN A 47 -11.05 -16.73 -11.98
N ALA A 48 -11.90 -15.99 -12.71
CA ALA A 48 -12.52 -14.76 -12.23
C ALA A 48 -13.46 -15.03 -11.04
N VAL A 49 -14.29 -16.08 -11.10
CA VAL A 49 -15.12 -16.53 -9.98
C VAL A 49 -14.24 -16.91 -8.79
N ARG A 50 -13.16 -17.66 -9.02
CA ARG A 50 -12.21 -18.03 -7.97
C ARG A 50 -11.55 -16.81 -7.33
N ALA A 51 -11.15 -15.82 -8.14
CA ALA A 51 -10.60 -14.56 -7.64
C ALA A 51 -11.63 -13.79 -6.83
N ALA A 52 -12.89 -13.70 -7.28
CA ALA A 52 -13.97 -13.04 -6.56
C ALA A 52 -14.22 -13.68 -5.19
N VAL A 53 -14.24 -15.03 -5.12
CA VAL A 53 -14.38 -15.75 -3.85
C VAL A 53 -13.20 -15.46 -2.92
N LEU A 54 -11.96 -15.48 -3.42
CA LEU A 54 -10.78 -15.18 -2.60
C LEU A 54 -10.74 -13.74 -2.11
N VAL A 55 -11.13 -12.78 -2.97
CA VAL A 55 -11.28 -11.37 -2.60
C VAL A 55 -12.34 -11.24 -1.50
N ALA A 56 -13.52 -11.84 -1.67
CA ALA A 56 -14.56 -11.83 -0.66
C ALA A 56 -14.06 -12.38 0.68
N VAL A 57 -13.43 -13.57 0.69
CA VAL A 57 -12.86 -14.16 1.90
C VAL A 57 -11.82 -13.24 2.56
N SER A 58 -10.96 -12.61 1.76
CA SER A 58 -9.92 -11.70 2.27
C SER A 58 -10.46 -10.38 2.84
N THR A 59 -11.63 -9.92 2.39
CA THR A 59 -12.26 -8.69 2.92
C THR A 59 -13.24 -8.96 4.06
N LEU A 60 -13.57 -10.23 4.36
CA LEU A 60 -14.48 -10.60 5.45
C LEU A 60 -14.06 -10.02 6.80
N GLY A 61 -12.78 -10.03 7.17
CA GLY A 61 -12.34 -9.49 8.45
C GLY A 61 -12.59 -7.99 8.57
N PHE A 62 -12.33 -7.22 7.52
CA PHE A 62 -12.70 -5.80 7.49
C PHE A 62 -14.22 -5.63 7.60
N ALA A 63 -15.02 -6.38 6.84
CA ALA A 63 -16.47 -6.32 6.90
C ALA A 63 -17.01 -6.68 8.31
N ALA A 64 -16.42 -7.68 8.97
CA ALA A 64 -16.75 -8.09 10.33
C ALA A 64 -16.45 -6.97 11.34
N PHE A 65 -15.30 -6.30 11.22
CA PHE A 65 -14.96 -5.15 12.06
C PHE A 65 -15.92 -3.97 11.85
N GLN A 66 -16.29 -3.70 10.58
CA GLN A 66 -17.28 -2.68 10.24
C GLN A 66 -18.67 -3.00 10.83
N ALA A 67 -19.10 -4.26 10.74
CA ALA A 67 -20.37 -4.71 11.31
C ALA A 67 -20.35 -4.64 12.84
N TYR A 68 -19.24 -5.02 13.48
CA TYR A 68 -19.05 -4.87 14.92
C TYR A 68 -19.21 -3.41 15.34
N GLY A 69 -18.46 -2.49 14.73
CA GLY A 69 -18.55 -1.07 15.08
C GLY A 69 -19.91 -0.45 14.78
N HIS A 70 -20.61 -0.88 13.73
CA HIS A 70 -21.98 -0.44 13.47
C HIS A 70 -22.94 -0.90 14.58
N ARG A 71 -22.89 -2.17 14.98
CA ARG A 71 -23.74 -2.68 16.08
C ARG A 71 -23.43 -1.97 17.40
N THR A 72 -22.16 -1.77 17.73
CA THR A 72 -21.75 -1.14 18.99
C THR A 72 -22.18 0.31 19.11
N PHE A 73 -22.04 1.10 18.03
CA PHE A 73 -22.20 2.56 18.12
C PHE A 73 -23.50 3.09 17.48
N CYS A 74 -24.15 2.32 16.61
CA CYS A 74 -25.41 2.73 15.96
C CYS A 74 -26.63 2.00 16.52
N GLN A 75 -26.44 0.87 17.21
CA GLN A 75 -27.51 0.08 17.82
C GLN A 75 -27.19 -0.26 19.28
N PRO A 76 -26.87 0.74 20.14
CA PRO A 76 -26.58 0.47 21.54
C PRO A 76 -27.83 -0.07 22.27
N PRO A 77 -27.67 -0.93 23.30
CA PRO A 77 -28.77 -1.32 24.16
C PRO A 77 -29.43 -0.10 24.81
N ALA A 78 -30.73 -0.18 25.10
CA ALA A 78 -31.56 0.94 25.54
C ALA A 78 -31.00 1.69 26.77
N GLU A 79 -30.33 0.96 27.67
CA GLU A 79 -29.70 1.50 28.88
C GLU A 79 -28.45 2.37 28.59
N ALA A 80 -27.85 2.24 27.41
CA ALA A 80 -26.67 2.98 26.96
C ALA A 80 -26.95 3.84 25.72
N ALA A 81 -28.23 4.09 25.41
CA ALA A 81 -28.65 4.81 24.21
C ALA A 81 -28.29 6.30 24.28
N ALA A 82 -27.09 6.65 23.82
CA ALA A 82 -26.75 8.01 23.43
C ALA A 82 -27.32 8.34 22.04
N ALA A 83 -27.35 9.62 21.68
CA ALA A 83 -27.70 10.04 20.32
C ALA A 83 -26.81 9.32 19.30
N PRO A 84 -27.38 8.76 18.22
CA PRO A 84 -26.62 8.01 17.22
C PRO A 84 -25.57 8.91 16.55
N ARG A 85 -24.39 8.34 16.28
CA ARG A 85 -23.32 9.08 15.61
C ARG A 85 -23.71 9.43 14.16
N PRO A 86 -23.26 10.57 13.60
CA PRO A 86 -23.68 11.01 12.26
C PRO A 86 -23.45 9.98 11.14
N TYR A 87 -22.38 9.17 11.24
CA TYR A 87 -22.08 8.15 10.24
C TYR A 87 -23.08 6.99 10.21
N CYS A 88 -23.90 6.82 11.24
CA CYS A 88 -24.91 5.74 11.30
C CYS A 88 -26.01 5.89 10.24
N HIS A 89 -26.21 7.10 9.70
CA HIS A 89 -27.19 7.38 8.65
C HIS A 89 -26.61 7.33 7.23
N SER A 90 -25.29 7.16 7.10
CA SER A 90 -24.60 7.14 5.80
C SER A 90 -24.18 5.73 5.43
N ALA A 91 -24.78 5.17 4.39
CA ALA A 91 -24.46 3.83 3.88
C ALA A 91 -23.01 3.69 3.37
N LEU A 92 -22.36 4.81 3.03
CA LEU A 92 -20.99 4.84 2.50
C LEU A 92 -19.93 5.15 3.57
N SER A 93 -20.34 5.48 4.80
CA SER A 93 -19.40 5.87 5.85
C SER A 93 -18.93 4.67 6.66
N THR A 94 -17.62 4.46 6.68
CA THR A 94 -17.00 3.48 7.57
C THR A 94 -16.76 4.10 8.94
N VAL A 95 -16.86 3.30 10.02
CA VAL A 95 -16.47 3.72 11.38
C VAL A 95 -15.09 4.38 11.39
N TYR A 96 -14.11 3.75 10.73
CA TYR A 96 -12.76 4.29 10.63
C TYR A 96 -12.70 5.60 9.85
N GLY A 97 -13.38 5.69 8.70
CA GLY A 97 -13.44 6.93 7.91
C GLY A 97 -14.09 8.09 8.68
N PHE A 98 -15.14 7.82 9.46
CA PHE A 98 -15.73 8.81 10.36
C PHE A 98 -14.74 9.26 11.43
N VAL A 99 -14.08 8.33 12.11
CA VAL A 99 -13.09 8.67 13.16
C VAL A 99 -11.93 9.49 12.59
N GLN A 100 -11.44 9.12 11.40
CA GLN A 100 -10.38 9.83 10.70
C GLN A 100 -10.78 11.28 10.39
N ALA A 101 -12.00 11.49 9.90
CA ALA A 101 -12.48 12.83 9.54
C ALA A 101 -12.78 13.68 10.79
N GLU A 102 -13.47 13.12 11.78
CA GLU A 102 -13.97 13.82 12.96
C GLU A 102 -12.86 14.16 13.96
N TYR A 103 -12.01 13.18 14.29
CA TYR A 103 -11.05 13.32 15.41
C TYR A 103 -9.63 13.59 14.94
N TRP A 104 -9.27 13.17 13.73
CA TRP A 104 -7.92 13.36 13.21
C TRP A 104 -7.84 14.41 12.10
N ASP A 105 -8.98 15.01 11.74
CA ASP A 105 -9.04 16.04 10.70
C ASP A 105 -8.47 15.57 9.35
N VAL A 106 -8.59 14.26 9.06
CA VAL A 106 -8.04 13.64 7.85
C VAL A 106 -9.07 13.73 6.72
N GLY A 107 -8.60 14.08 5.52
CA GLY A 107 -9.41 14.14 4.31
C GLY A 107 -8.54 14.39 3.08
N PHE A 108 -9.15 14.36 1.90
CA PHE A 108 -8.44 14.61 0.65
C PHE A 108 -7.83 16.02 0.65
N LEU A 109 -6.50 16.09 0.60
CA LEU A 109 -5.65 17.28 0.61
C LEU A 109 -5.83 18.23 1.81
N LYS A 110 -6.55 17.82 2.85
CA LYS A 110 -6.83 18.64 4.03
C LYS A 110 -5.57 19.01 4.82
N TYR A 111 -4.52 18.20 4.73
CA TYR A 111 -3.25 18.39 5.42
C TYR A 111 -2.32 19.43 4.80
N TYR A 112 -2.62 19.93 3.59
CA TYR A 112 -1.73 20.83 2.85
C TYR A 112 -1.87 22.27 3.32
N THR A 113 -1.37 22.55 4.53
CA THR A 113 -1.31 23.88 5.13
C THR A 113 0.13 24.28 5.44
N VAL A 114 0.40 25.59 5.51
CA VAL A 114 1.76 26.13 5.74
C VAL A 114 2.33 25.68 7.08
N GLN A 115 1.48 25.48 8.09
CA GLN A 115 1.86 25.02 9.41
C GLN A 115 2.44 23.60 9.39
N GLN A 116 2.11 22.79 8.38
CA GLN A 116 2.57 21.41 8.25
C GLN A 116 3.88 21.27 7.48
N LEU A 117 4.49 22.37 6.99
CA LEU A 117 5.75 22.32 6.24
C LEU A 117 6.88 21.52 6.93
N PRO A 118 7.09 21.61 8.26
CA PRO A 118 8.07 20.76 8.94
C PRO A 118 7.79 19.26 8.79
N ASN A 119 6.51 18.88 8.81
CA ASN A 119 6.07 17.49 8.68
C ASN A 119 6.22 16.97 7.25
N PHE A 120 6.05 17.85 6.25
CA PHE A 120 6.40 17.53 4.86
C PHE A 120 7.91 17.32 4.69
N ALA A 121 8.74 18.13 5.35
CA ALA A 121 10.19 17.94 5.32
C ALA A 121 10.61 16.59 5.92
N LEU A 122 9.95 16.15 6.99
CA LEU A 122 10.17 14.85 7.61
C LEU A 122 9.77 13.68 6.70
N ALA A 123 8.66 13.83 5.97
CA ALA A 123 8.17 12.82 5.03
C ALA A 123 8.94 12.78 3.71
N ALA A 124 9.60 13.89 3.34
CA ALA A 124 10.22 14.09 2.03
C ALA A 124 11.20 12.99 1.62
N PRO A 125 12.09 12.46 2.48
CA PRO A 125 13.03 11.40 2.09
C PRO A 125 12.31 10.14 1.61
N MET A 126 11.27 9.71 2.32
CA MET A 126 10.53 8.49 1.98
C MET A 126 9.66 8.69 0.73
N VAL A 127 9.03 9.86 0.59
CA VAL A 127 8.26 10.22 -0.61
C VAL A 127 9.17 10.32 -1.83
N ALA A 128 10.31 11.00 -1.72
CA ALA A 128 11.28 11.16 -2.81
C ALA A 128 11.87 9.82 -3.24
N LEU A 129 12.27 8.96 -2.28
CA LEU A 129 12.74 7.60 -2.55
C LEU A 129 11.67 6.80 -3.31
N SER A 130 10.39 6.99 -2.93
CA SER A 130 9.29 6.26 -3.55
C SER A 130 8.96 6.72 -4.96
N LEU A 131 8.91 8.04 -5.17
CA LEU A 131 8.74 8.61 -6.50
C LEU A 131 9.90 8.22 -7.41
N ALA A 132 11.14 8.27 -6.91
CA ALA A 132 12.32 7.86 -7.67
C ALA A 132 12.25 6.37 -8.04
N GLY A 133 11.86 5.48 -7.12
CA GLY A 133 11.77 4.05 -7.39
C GLY A 133 10.67 3.68 -8.39
N LEU A 134 9.47 4.25 -8.22
CA LEU A 134 8.36 4.07 -9.15
C LEU A 134 8.70 4.62 -10.54
N TYR A 135 9.30 5.82 -10.61
CA TYR A 135 9.75 6.41 -11.86
C TYR A 135 10.82 5.55 -12.53
N THR A 136 11.83 5.09 -11.79
CA THR A 136 12.92 4.25 -12.32
C THR A 136 12.38 2.94 -12.90
N TYR A 137 11.46 2.28 -12.18
CA TYR A 137 10.83 1.05 -12.65
C TYR A 137 9.98 1.29 -13.91
N ALA A 138 9.17 2.36 -13.92
CA ALA A 138 8.30 2.69 -15.05
C ALA A 138 9.06 3.17 -16.28
N ALA A 139 10.14 3.94 -16.10
CA ALA A 139 10.99 4.41 -17.19
C ALA A 139 11.79 3.27 -17.85
N TYR A 140 12.09 2.20 -17.11
CA TYR A 140 12.81 1.04 -17.65
C TYR A 140 12.00 0.28 -18.72
N ASP A 141 10.70 0.06 -18.49
CA ASP A 141 9.78 -0.54 -19.47
C ASP A 141 8.37 0.07 -19.33
N PRO A 142 8.11 1.24 -19.93
CA PRO A 142 6.81 1.92 -19.80
C PRO A 142 5.68 1.14 -20.47
N LEU A 143 5.99 0.30 -21.47
CA LEU A 143 4.99 -0.52 -22.13
C LEU A 143 4.48 -1.62 -21.19
N ARG A 144 5.37 -2.21 -20.39
CA ARG A 144 5.01 -3.19 -19.35
C ARG A 144 4.04 -2.58 -18.35
N VAL A 145 4.33 -1.37 -17.85
CA VAL A 145 3.46 -0.68 -16.89
C VAL A 145 2.15 -0.22 -17.53
N ALA A 146 2.14 0.19 -18.80
CA ALA A 146 0.91 0.60 -19.47
C ALA A 146 -0.01 -0.59 -19.82
N THR A 147 0.55 -1.79 -20.03
CA THR A 147 -0.19 -2.97 -20.50
C THR A 147 -0.42 -4.03 -19.42
N LEU A 148 -0.28 -3.67 -18.14
CA LEU A 148 -0.40 -4.60 -17.00
C LEU A 148 0.53 -5.83 -17.13
N GLY A 149 1.67 -5.67 -17.81
CA GLY A 149 2.64 -6.74 -18.05
C GLY A 149 2.36 -7.62 -19.27
N TRP A 150 1.27 -7.42 -20.02
CA TRP A 150 0.94 -8.22 -21.21
C TRP A 150 1.89 -8.00 -22.38
N ARG A 151 2.49 -6.82 -22.49
CA ARG A 151 3.53 -6.52 -23.49
C ARG A 151 4.78 -6.03 -22.78
N GLN A 152 5.94 -6.48 -23.24
CA GLN A 152 7.23 -6.08 -22.68
C GLN A 152 8.16 -5.70 -23.81
N ARG A 153 8.82 -4.54 -23.71
CA ARG A 153 9.83 -4.13 -24.70
C ARG A 153 11.16 -4.82 -24.47
N ARG A 154 11.48 -5.08 -23.20
CA ARG A 154 12.74 -5.71 -22.79
C ARG A 154 12.44 -7.11 -22.30
N ALA A 155 12.88 -8.11 -23.06
CA ALA A 155 12.90 -9.49 -22.59
C ALA A 155 13.87 -9.57 -21.39
N VAL A 156 13.41 -10.17 -20.28
CA VAL A 156 14.31 -10.54 -19.21
C VAL A 156 15.12 -11.72 -19.73
N ALA A 157 16.44 -11.62 -19.72
CA ALA A 157 17.29 -12.75 -20.08
C ALA A 157 17.05 -13.89 -19.09
N ASP A 158 16.55 -15.03 -19.58
CA ASP A 158 16.44 -16.26 -18.79
C ASP A 158 17.86 -16.75 -18.44
N GLY A 159 18.32 -16.41 -17.23
CA GLY A 159 19.67 -16.70 -16.75
C GLY A 159 19.90 -16.16 -15.34
N LYS A 160 21.14 -16.24 -14.83
CA LYS A 160 21.56 -15.59 -13.57
C LYS A 160 21.48 -14.07 -13.75
N VAL A 161 20.32 -13.49 -13.47
CA VAL A 161 20.10 -12.03 -13.57
C VAL A 161 21.06 -11.34 -12.60
N PRO A 162 21.89 -10.38 -13.06
CA PRO A 162 22.75 -9.61 -12.18
C PRO A 162 21.90 -8.93 -11.09
N LEU A 163 22.43 -8.79 -9.86
CA LEU A 163 21.71 -8.13 -8.75
C LEU A 163 21.21 -6.73 -9.15
N ALA A 164 21.98 -6.03 -9.98
CA ALA A 164 21.62 -4.73 -10.55
C ALA A 164 20.33 -4.75 -11.40
N ALA A 165 19.97 -5.89 -12.02
CA ALA A 165 18.76 -6.03 -12.81
C ALA A 165 17.58 -6.64 -12.04
N ALA A 166 17.78 -7.09 -10.79
CA ALA A 166 16.75 -7.73 -9.99
C ALA A 166 15.53 -6.82 -9.71
N PHE A 167 15.75 -5.50 -9.58
CA PHE A 167 14.67 -4.54 -9.37
C PHE A 167 13.74 -4.41 -10.59
N PHE A 168 14.20 -4.74 -11.80
CA PHE A 168 13.43 -4.60 -13.04
C PHE A 168 12.68 -5.87 -13.46
N ARG A 169 12.59 -6.84 -12.56
CA ARG A 169 11.88 -8.11 -12.78
C ARG A 169 10.36 -7.87 -12.95
N PRO A 170 9.69 -8.54 -13.89
CA PRO A 170 8.25 -8.34 -14.16
C PRO A 170 7.36 -8.75 -12.99
N GLU A 171 7.83 -9.65 -12.12
CA GLU A 171 7.10 -10.11 -10.93
C GLU A 171 6.93 -9.01 -9.86
N LEU A 172 7.72 -7.92 -9.93
CA LEU A 172 7.56 -6.76 -9.05
C LEU A 172 6.41 -5.84 -9.48
N LEU A 173 5.90 -5.97 -10.71
CA LEU A 173 4.87 -5.08 -11.26
C LEU A 173 3.61 -4.93 -10.39
N PRO A 174 2.96 -5.99 -9.88
CA PRO A 174 1.80 -5.83 -8.99
C PRO A 174 2.15 -5.09 -7.70
N HIS A 175 3.35 -5.32 -7.16
CA HIS A 175 3.82 -4.65 -5.97
C HIS A 175 4.12 -3.16 -6.23
N ALA A 176 4.58 -2.81 -7.44
CA ALA A 176 4.77 -1.44 -7.86
C ALA A 176 3.43 -0.68 -7.97
N TYR A 177 2.36 -1.31 -8.48
CA TYR A 177 1.02 -0.71 -8.47
C TYR A 177 0.48 -0.51 -7.06
N LEU A 178 0.62 -1.52 -6.19
CA LEU A 178 0.22 -1.38 -4.79
C LEU A 178 1.00 -0.24 -4.12
N TRP A 179 2.31 -0.17 -4.35
CA TRP A 179 3.15 0.90 -3.82
C TRP A 179 2.72 2.28 -4.31
N ALA A 180 2.44 2.44 -5.61
CA ALA A 180 1.94 3.69 -6.18
C ALA A 180 0.58 4.08 -5.58
N LEU A 181 -0.34 3.13 -5.42
CA LEU A 181 -1.63 3.36 -4.77
C LEU A 181 -1.46 3.80 -3.31
N LEU A 182 -0.62 3.11 -2.55
CA LEU A 182 -0.33 3.44 -1.16
C LEU A 182 0.35 4.82 -1.03
N LEU A 183 1.20 5.20 -1.97
CA LEU A 183 1.81 6.54 -2.02
C LEU A 183 0.80 7.63 -2.32
N ALA A 184 -0.09 7.39 -3.29
CA ALA A 184 -1.17 8.32 -3.60
C ALA A 184 -2.07 8.52 -2.37
N VAL A 185 -2.47 7.44 -1.69
CA VAL A 185 -3.27 7.50 -0.46
C VAL A 185 -2.51 8.20 0.67
N ALA A 186 -1.25 7.86 0.91
CA ALA A 186 -0.45 8.44 1.99
C ALA A 186 -0.20 9.95 1.80
N THR A 187 -0.07 10.41 0.55
CA THR A 187 0.16 11.83 0.25
C THR A 187 -1.14 12.63 0.18
N THR A 188 -2.23 12.04 -0.31
CA THR A 188 -3.48 12.80 -0.54
C THR A 188 -4.50 12.69 0.58
N THR A 189 -4.58 11.56 1.29
CA THR A 189 -5.67 11.29 2.25
C THR A 189 -5.19 10.92 3.64
N MET A 190 -3.89 11.02 3.93
CA MET A 190 -3.33 10.79 5.26
C MET A 190 -2.45 11.97 5.68
N HIS A 191 -2.16 12.07 6.97
CA HIS A 191 -1.10 12.97 7.46
C HIS A 191 0.25 12.49 6.91
N VAL A 192 0.85 13.30 6.04
CA VAL A 192 1.98 12.88 5.18
C VAL A 192 3.20 12.42 5.99
N GLN A 193 3.39 12.95 7.20
CA GLN A 193 4.42 12.52 8.15
C GLN A 193 4.40 11.02 8.50
N VAL A 194 3.24 10.36 8.43
CA VAL A 194 3.10 8.94 8.81
C VAL A 194 3.63 8.01 7.72
N VAL A 195 4.02 8.54 6.54
CA VAL A 195 4.47 7.74 5.39
C VAL A 195 5.66 6.83 5.72
N THR A 196 6.59 7.28 6.55
CA THR A 196 7.78 6.51 7.00
C THR A 196 7.37 5.22 7.68
N ARG A 197 6.52 5.32 8.70
CA ARG A 197 5.96 4.17 9.42
C ARG A 197 5.03 3.35 8.54
N PHE A 198 4.21 3.99 7.71
CA PHE A 198 3.27 3.31 6.83
C PHE A 198 3.99 2.45 5.78
N PHE A 199 5.12 2.93 5.26
CA PHE A 199 5.90 2.25 4.22
C PHE A 199 6.84 1.18 4.77
N SER A 200 7.01 1.08 6.09
CA SER A 200 7.74 -0.04 6.72
C SER A 200 7.21 -1.42 6.32
N SER A 201 5.92 -1.52 5.99
CA SER A 201 5.29 -2.75 5.50
C SER A 201 5.24 -2.87 3.97
N VAL A 202 6.00 -2.05 3.24
CA VAL A 202 6.08 -2.05 1.76
C VAL A 202 7.50 -2.46 1.32
N PRO A 203 7.77 -3.76 1.13
CA PRO A 203 9.13 -4.27 0.84
C PRO A 203 9.79 -3.64 -0.40
N VAL A 204 9.01 -3.27 -1.42
CA VAL A 204 9.51 -2.75 -2.69
C VAL A 204 10.30 -1.44 -2.53
N VAL A 205 9.91 -0.60 -1.57
CA VAL A 205 10.64 0.63 -1.24
C VAL A 205 12.09 0.29 -0.85
N PHE A 206 12.25 -0.73 0.00
CA PHE A 206 13.55 -1.17 0.48
C PHE A 206 14.34 -1.94 -0.59
N TRP A 207 13.67 -2.68 -1.47
CA TRP A 207 14.32 -3.29 -2.63
C TRP A 207 14.86 -2.22 -3.59
N PHE A 208 14.13 -1.13 -3.82
CA PHE A 208 14.65 0.00 -4.57
C PHE A 208 15.82 0.68 -3.85
N ALA A 209 15.71 0.89 -2.53
CA ALA A 209 16.81 1.44 -1.74
C ALA A 209 18.08 0.59 -1.86
N ALA A 210 17.97 -0.74 -1.78
CA ALA A 210 19.09 -1.66 -1.96
C ALA A 210 19.66 -1.60 -3.38
N HIS A 211 18.80 -1.51 -4.41
CA HIS A 211 19.22 -1.33 -5.80
C HIS A 211 20.00 -0.01 -5.99
N ALA A 212 19.50 1.09 -5.46
CA ALA A 212 20.16 2.39 -5.50
C ALA A 212 21.47 2.42 -4.71
N ALA A 213 21.54 1.71 -3.58
CA ALA A 213 22.75 1.61 -2.76
C ALA A 213 23.85 0.75 -3.38
N THR A 214 23.50 -0.27 -4.17
CA THR A 214 24.47 -1.21 -4.76
C THR A 214 24.83 -0.89 -6.20
N GLY A 215 23.89 -0.39 -7.00
CA GLY A 215 24.06 -0.11 -8.43
C GLY A 215 23.91 1.36 -8.83
N GLY A 216 23.55 2.25 -7.90
CA GLY A 216 23.38 3.68 -8.17
C GLY A 216 24.70 4.44 -8.23
N GLY A 217 24.65 5.67 -8.73
CA GLY A 217 25.79 6.59 -8.70
C GLY A 217 26.18 6.98 -7.27
N TRP A 218 27.41 7.46 -7.07
CA TRP A 218 27.95 7.82 -5.75
C TRP A 218 27.01 8.68 -4.89
N TRP A 219 26.33 9.66 -5.51
CA TRP A 219 25.36 10.52 -4.84
C TRP A 219 24.13 9.75 -4.34
N GLN A 220 23.59 8.83 -5.14
CA GLN A 220 22.42 8.03 -4.78
C GLN A 220 22.76 7.09 -3.63
N GLN A 221 23.92 6.44 -3.68
CA GLN A 221 24.40 5.55 -2.63
C GLN A 221 24.54 6.30 -1.30
N ARG A 222 25.23 7.45 -1.31
CA ARG A 222 25.40 8.28 -0.10
C ARG A 222 24.09 8.85 0.41
N ALA A 223 23.19 9.29 -0.47
CA ALA A 223 21.89 9.82 -0.08
C ALA A 223 21.03 8.74 0.60
N VAL A 224 20.90 7.55 0.00
CA VAL A 224 20.10 6.47 0.58
C VAL A 224 20.67 6.02 1.92
N VAL A 225 21.96 5.68 1.97
CA VAL A 225 22.61 5.22 3.21
C VAL A 225 22.57 6.32 4.28
N GLY A 226 22.88 7.56 3.91
CA GLY A 226 22.83 8.72 4.80
C GLY A 226 21.44 8.95 5.38
N CYS A 227 20.39 8.88 4.56
CA CYS A 227 19.00 9.01 5.03
C CYS A 227 18.63 7.91 6.03
N PHE A 228 18.94 6.65 5.76
CA PHE A 228 18.61 5.55 6.67
C PHE A 228 19.38 5.62 8.00
N VAL A 229 20.68 5.95 7.95
CA VAL A 229 21.49 6.13 9.16
C VAL A 229 20.99 7.34 9.97
N ALA A 230 20.74 8.47 9.32
CA ALA A 230 20.23 9.67 9.98
C ALA A 230 18.87 9.42 10.63
N TYR A 231 17.95 8.75 9.93
CA TYR A 231 16.65 8.38 10.46
C TYR A 231 16.79 7.42 11.66
N GLY A 232 17.67 6.41 11.58
CA GLY A 232 17.93 5.49 12.69
C GLY A 232 18.48 6.20 13.93
N LEU A 233 19.47 7.07 13.76
CA LEU A 233 20.07 7.84 14.86
C LEU A 233 19.07 8.82 15.47
N ALA A 234 18.33 9.55 14.63
CA ALA A 234 17.28 10.45 15.08
C ALA A 234 16.19 9.68 15.86
N GLY A 235 15.80 8.49 15.37
CA GLY A 235 14.87 7.61 16.05
C GLY A 235 15.35 7.19 17.44
N VAL A 236 16.63 6.84 17.60
CA VAL A 236 17.21 6.52 18.91
C VAL A 236 17.15 7.72 19.85
N VAL A 237 17.58 8.90 19.40
CA VAL A 237 17.58 10.13 20.21
C VAL A 237 16.16 10.51 20.64
N LEU A 238 15.20 10.52 19.70
CA LEU A 238 13.80 10.84 19.99
C LEU A 238 13.20 9.84 20.98
N PHE A 239 13.42 8.55 20.75
CA PHE A 239 12.91 7.50 21.62
C PHE A 239 13.51 7.55 23.04
N SER A 240 14.81 7.81 23.17
CA SER A 240 15.46 8.02 24.47
C SER A 240 14.92 9.23 25.23
N ASN A 241 14.36 10.22 24.51
CA ASN A 241 13.72 11.39 25.10
C ASN A 241 12.19 11.25 25.22
N PHE A 242 11.65 10.03 25.13
CA PHE A 242 10.21 9.73 25.21
C PHE A 242 9.35 10.40 24.12
N PHE A 243 9.96 10.87 23.04
CA PHE A 243 9.22 11.28 21.85
C PHE A 243 8.82 10.05 21.03
N PRO A 244 7.61 10.04 20.44
CA PRO A 244 7.21 8.97 19.55
C PRO A 244 8.17 8.94 18.35
N PRO A 245 8.68 7.76 17.96
CA PRO A 245 9.48 7.65 16.75
C PRO A 245 8.61 8.04 15.55
N ALA A 246 9.05 9.07 14.82
CA ALA A 246 8.37 9.57 13.62
C ALA A 246 8.46 8.57 12.46
#